data_AF-A0A7R7DVH1-F1
#
_entry.id   AF-A0A7R7DVH1-F1
#
_cell.length_a   1.000
_cell.length_b   1.000
_cell.length_c   1.000
_cell.angle_alpha   90.00
_cell.angle_beta   90.00
_cell.angle_gamma   90.00
#
_symmetry.space_group_name_H-M   'P 1'
#
loop_
_entity.id
_entity.type
_entity.pdbx_description
1 polymer ?
#
loop_
_entity_poly.entity_id
_entity_poly.type
_entity_poly.pdbx_seq_one_letter_code
_entity_poly.pdbx_strand_id
1 'polypeptide(L)'
;MSIGGTVHGTAVHTARTSGGRGGAMATAQRAPRRWSTGLLRALEYVAYPAAAGAAGTILSLGVITWLPALAATAYGLQAWRRDGTTRVFGEVFRGWRRYRRVLLPHSALGTVAALLLAANLWFLSGRTGLAAFALFAGQVGIAVLAVLYHLALAVCAGRRPNDGAAAWRRAAAVLAFARPSRGLGLLATAVAATILTVVVPVGPLLFGASVPLLYGLYLADHDDPDPAADDRPAPRAAAPAPADPARRRGETVHPDPPAGRRSAAPADPARRRGETVHPDPPAGRRSAAPADPARRGTRRGTR
;
A
#
# COMPACT_ATOMS: atom_id res chain seq x y z
N MET A 1 3.30 56.35 21.89
CA MET A 1 4.77 56.44 21.98
C MET A 1 5.34 55.96 20.65
N SER A 2 5.91 56.89 19.90
CA SER A 2 6.48 56.73 18.55
C SER A 2 8.00 56.83 18.66
N ILE A 3 8.74 55.86 18.12
CA ILE A 3 10.14 55.94 17.66
C ILE A 3 10.27 54.80 16.62
N GLY A 4 10.50 54.98 15.33
CA GLY A 4 11.29 55.99 14.62
C GLY A 4 12.65 55.39 14.29
N GLY A 5 12.85 54.81 13.10
CA GLY A 5 14.11 54.15 12.75
C GLY A 5 14.27 53.87 11.26
N THR A 6 14.31 54.94 10.46
CA THR A 6 14.69 54.95 9.04
C THR A 6 16.16 55.34 8.93
N VAL A 7 17.02 54.55 8.26
CA VAL A 7 18.29 55.06 7.73
C VAL A 7 18.61 54.43 6.36
N HIS A 8 18.91 55.33 5.42
CA HIS A 8 19.34 55.15 4.04
C HIS A 8 20.74 54.51 3.87
N GLY A 9 20.99 53.93 2.69
CA GLY A 9 22.33 53.57 2.23
C GLY A 9 22.39 53.27 0.72
N THR A 10 22.43 54.36 -0.05
CA THR A 10 22.93 54.56 -1.42
C THR A 10 23.80 53.47 -2.09
N ALA A 11 23.30 53.00 -3.24
CA ALA A 11 23.84 53.15 -4.60
C ALA A 11 25.30 52.78 -4.99
N VAL A 12 25.36 52.21 -6.20
CA VAL A 12 26.45 52.20 -7.22
C VAL A 12 27.53 51.10 -7.10
N HIS A 13 27.43 50.09 -7.96
CA HIS A 13 28.48 49.87 -8.97
C HIS A 13 28.01 49.02 -10.16
N THR A 14 27.86 49.68 -11.29
CA THR A 14 27.94 49.12 -12.64
C THR A 14 29.37 48.68 -12.93
N ALA A 15 29.58 47.39 -13.18
CA ALA A 15 30.75 46.89 -13.90
C ALA A 15 30.30 45.85 -14.93
N ARG A 16 30.07 46.35 -16.14
CA ARG A 16 29.96 45.60 -17.38
C ARG A 16 31.37 45.14 -17.76
N THR A 17 31.65 43.85 -17.68
CA THR A 17 32.79 43.24 -18.39
C THR A 17 32.25 42.20 -19.38
N SER A 18 32.30 42.61 -20.64
CA SER A 18 32.26 41.74 -21.81
C SER A 18 33.56 40.95 -21.89
N GLY A 19 33.48 39.68 -22.32
CA GLY A 19 34.65 38.97 -22.84
C GLY A 19 34.73 37.53 -22.36
N GLY A 20 34.14 36.61 -23.13
CA GLY A 20 34.25 35.18 -22.85
C GLY A 20 33.51 34.31 -23.84
N ARG A 21 33.75 34.51 -25.15
CA ARG A 21 33.54 33.46 -26.15
C ARG A 21 34.47 32.29 -25.78
N GLY A 22 33.92 31.29 -25.11
CA GLY A 22 34.63 30.06 -24.78
C GLY A 22 33.63 28.92 -24.63
N GLY A 23 33.62 28.02 -25.61
CA GLY A 23 33.10 26.67 -25.42
C GLY A 23 31.59 26.50 -25.54
N ALA A 24 31.09 26.53 -26.77
CA ALA A 24 29.91 25.76 -27.14
C ALA A 24 30.21 24.25 -26.97
N MET A 25 30.21 23.76 -25.73
CA MET A 25 30.35 22.33 -25.40
C MET A 25 29.65 22.03 -24.07
N ALA A 26 28.42 22.52 -23.89
CA ALA A 26 27.66 22.33 -22.66
C ALA A 26 26.21 21.90 -22.91
N THR A 27 25.96 21.07 -23.92
CA THR A 27 24.61 20.55 -24.22
C THR A 27 24.51 19.03 -24.37
N ALA A 28 25.59 18.27 -24.15
CA ALA A 28 25.58 16.80 -24.34
C ALA A 28 25.56 15.96 -23.04
N GLN A 29 25.21 16.54 -21.88
CA GLN A 29 25.32 15.83 -20.58
C GLN A 29 24.06 15.91 -19.68
N ARG A 30 22.85 15.97 -20.26
CA ARG A 30 21.59 16.00 -19.50
C ARG A 30 20.63 14.82 -19.74
N ALA A 31 21.12 13.68 -20.24
CA ALA A 31 20.28 12.51 -20.54
C ALA A 31 20.46 11.21 -19.69
N PRO A 32 21.40 11.03 -18.74
CA PRO A 32 21.49 9.75 -18.01
C PRO A 32 20.72 9.67 -16.67
N ARG A 33 20.26 10.78 -16.09
CA ARG A 33 19.67 10.75 -14.72
C ARG A 33 18.25 10.16 -14.65
N ARG A 34 17.41 10.36 -15.66
CA ARG A 34 16.01 9.91 -15.63
C ARG A 34 15.86 8.39 -15.58
N TRP A 35 16.72 7.66 -16.31
CA TRP A 35 16.73 6.19 -16.30
C TRP A 35 17.16 5.62 -14.96
N SER A 36 18.18 6.22 -14.32
CA SER A 36 18.62 5.80 -12.99
C SER A 36 17.51 5.96 -11.94
N THR A 37 16.75 7.06 -11.99
CA THR A 37 15.63 7.28 -11.07
C THR A 37 14.49 6.28 -11.30
N GLY A 38 14.23 5.92 -12.56
CA GLY A 38 13.22 4.91 -12.91
C GLY A 38 13.61 3.51 -12.41
N LEU A 39 14.84 3.08 -12.67
CA LEU A 39 15.35 1.78 -12.21
C LEU A 39 15.43 1.71 -10.69
N LEU A 40 15.89 2.78 -10.03
CA LEU A 40 15.93 2.83 -8.56
C LEU A 40 14.52 2.72 -7.96
N ARG A 41 13.52 3.39 -8.54
CA ARG A 41 12.12 3.23 -8.11
C ARG A 41 11.58 1.84 -8.37
N ALA A 42 11.92 1.21 -9.50
CA ALA A 42 11.51 -0.16 -9.78
C ALA A 42 12.12 -1.15 -8.79
N LEU A 43 13.42 -1.00 -8.49
CA LEU A 43 14.11 -1.81 -7.49
C LEU A 43 13.55 -1.57 -6.09
N GLU A 44 13.26 -0.32 -5.74
CA GLU A 44 12.63 0.06 -4.49
C GLU A 44 11.25 -0.61 -4.31
N TYR A 45 10.46 -0.65 -5.39
CA TYR A 45 9.15 -1.29 -5.43
C TYR A 45 9.22 -2.82 -5.23
N VAL A 46 10.34 -3.47 -5.56
CA VAL A 46 10.56 -4.91 -5.33
C VAL A 46 11.21 -5.15 -3.97
N ALA A 47 12.16 -4.31 -3.57
CA ALA A 47 12.96 -4.46 -2.37
C ALA A 47 12.12 -4.33 -1.09
N TYR A 48 11.19 -3.37 -1.04
CA TYR A 48 10.39 -3.17 0.17
C TYR A 48 9.37 -4.28 0.45
N PRO A 49 8.61 -4.79 -0.55
CA PRO A 49 7.79 -5.97 -0.33
C PRO A 49 8.60 -7.21 0.04
N ALA A 50 9.78 -7.40 -0.56
CA ALA A 50 10.68 -8.48 -0.20
C ALA A 50 11.17 -8.35 1.26
N ALA A 51 11.57 -7.15 1.68
CA ALA A 51 12.00 -6.88 3.06
C ALA A 51 10.86 -7.07 4.07
N ALA A 52 9.64 -6.64 3.72
CA ALA A 52 8.45 -6.87 4.55
C ALA A 52 8.15 -8.37 4.69
N GLY A 53 8.20 -9.11 3.57
CA GLY A 53 8.01 -10.56 3.56
C GLY A 53 9.09 -11.29 4.36
N ALA A 54 10.36 -10.89 4.24
CA ALA A 54 11.46 -11.43 5.05
C ALA A 54 11.20 -11.25 6.55
N ALA A 55 10.83 -10.04 6.99
CA ALA A 55 10.48 -9.76 8.37
C ALA A 55 9.28 -10.59 8.84
N GLY A 56 8.23 -10.67 8.01
CA GLY A 56 7.04 -11.47 8.26
C GLY A 56 7.36 -12.96 8.43
N THR A 57 8.22 -13.50 7.56
CA THR A 57 8.67 -14.89 7.63
C THR A 57 9.46 -15.15 8.91
N ILE A 58 10.42 -14.29 9.26
CA ILE A 58 11.18 -14.40 10.52
C ILE A 58 10.24 -14.46 11.71
N LEU A 59 9.21 -13.61 11.73
CA LEU A 59 8.21 -13.59 12.79
C LEU A 59 7.25 -14.79 12.75
N SER A 60 7.02 -15.37 11.57
CA SER A 60 6.15 -16.52 11.35
C SER A 60 6.82 -17.88 11.62
N LEU A 61 8.11 -17.92 12.00
CA LEU A 61 8.78 -19.17 12.37
C LEU A 61 8.09 -19.89 13.54
N GLY A 62 7.45 -19.16 14.43
CA GLY A 62 6.54 -19.76 15.40
C GLY A 62 5.26 -20.20 14.71
N VAL A 63 4.89 -21.48 14.85
CA VAL A 63 3.66 -22.03 14.26
C VAL A 63 2.39 -21.32 14.77
N ILE A 64 2.48 -20.59 15.89
CA ILE A 64 1.38 -19.81 16.50
C ILE A 64 1.52 -18.32 16.19
N THR A 65 2.60 -17.89 15.56
CA THR A 65 2.90 -16.47 15.31
C THR A 65 2.58 -16.03 13.89
N TRP A 66 2.10 -16.90 13.02
CA TRP A 66 1.84 -16.58 11.61
C TRP A 66 0.80 -15.46 11.44
N LEU A 67 -0.32 -15.46 12.19
CA LEU A 67 -1.40 -14.49 11.98
C LEU A 67 -1.02 -13.06 12.42
N PRO A 68 -0.46 -12.83 13.63
CA PRO A 68 0.04 -11.50 13.95
C PRO A 68 1.21 -11.06 13.04
N ALA A 69 1.91 -12.00 12.38
CA ALA A 69 3.04 -11.69 11.50
C ALA A 69 2.51 -11.18 10.17
N LEU A 70 1.46 -11.79 9.63
CA LEU A 70 0.72 -11.27 8.48
C LEU A 70 0.17 -9.86 8.76
N ALA A 71 -0.45 -9.64 9.92
CA ALA A 71 -0.98 -8.31 10.30
C ALA A 71 0.14 -7.26 10.42
N ALA A 72 1.29 -7.65 10.99
CA ALA A 72 2.46 -6.80 11.09
C ALA A 72 3.08 -6.46 9.73
N THR A 73 3.13 -7.45 8.82
CA THR A 73 3.58 -7.26 7.43
C THR A 73 2.65 -6.31 6.70
N ALA A 74 1.33 -6.48 6.82
CA ALA A 74 0.34 -5.57 6.26
C ALA A 74 0.49 -4.13 6.79
N TYR A 75 0.75 -3.97 8.10
CA TYR A 75 1.03 -2.68 8.72
C TYR A 75 2.29 -2.03 8.13
N GLY A 76 3.41 -2.76 8.01
CA GLY A 76 4.65 -2.23 7.43
C GLY A 76 4.49 -1.84 5.96
N LEU A 77 3.80 -2.67 5.17
CA LEU A 77 3.48 -2.37 3.77
C LEU A 77 2.58 -1.14 3.64
N GLN A 78 1.63 -0.96 4.56
CA GLN A 78 0.74 0.20 4.54
C GLN A 78 1.48 1.48 4.92
N ALA A 79 2.36 1.45 5.93
CA ALA A 79 3.22 2.58 6.31
C ALA A 79 4.18 2.98 5.16
N TRP A 80 4.66 2.01 4.39
CA TRP A 80 5.42 2.29 3.18
C TRP A 80 4.55 2.95 2.10
N ARG A 81 3.38 2.38 1.80
CA ARG A 81 2.48 2.87 0.72
C ARG A 81 1.89 4.24 1.00
N ARG A 82 1.47 4.50 2.25
CA ARG A 82 0.81 5.76 2.63
C ARG A 82 1.81 6.84 3.06
N ASP A 83 2.78 6.48 3.89
CA ASP A 83 3.67 7.46 4.53
C ASP A 83 5.05 7.55 3.86
N GLY A 84 5.32 6.71 2.85
CA GLY A 84 6.62 6.67 2.16
C GLY A 84 7.76 6.14 3.03
N THR A 85 7.43 5.39 4.10
CA THR A 85 8.43 4.92 5.06
C THR A 85 9.40 3.93 4.42
N THR A 86 10.70 4.25 4.41
CA THR A 86 11.75 3.37 3.86
C THR A 86 12.17 2.24 4.82
N ARG A 87 11.85 2.39 6.11
CA ARG A 87 12.20 1.42 7.18
C ARG A 87 11.15 0.31 7.34
N VAL A 88 10.72 -0.28 6.23
CA VAL A 88 9.61 -1.25 6.18
C VAL A 88 9.86 -2.44 7.12
N PHE A 89 11.08 -2.99 7.09
CA PHE A 89 11.49 -4.08 7.97
C PHE A 89 11.24 -3.74 9.45
N GLY A 90 11.70 -2.57 9.91
CA GLY A 90 11.51 -2.11 11.29
C GLY A 90 10.06 -1.87 11.67
N GLU A 91 9.25 -1.32 10.75
CA GLU A 91 7.81 -1.12 10.97
C GLU A 91 7.07 -2.44 11.14
N VAL A 92 7.47 -3.52 10.44
CA VAL A 92 6.89 -4.86 10.66
C VAL A 92 7.15 -5.33 12.10
N PHE A 93 8.39 -5.24 12.61
CA PHE A 93 8.67 -5.61 14.01
C PHE A 93 7.95 -4.72 15.02
N ARG A 94 7.75 -3.43 14.71
CA ARG A 94 6.98 -2.50 15.55
C ARG A 94 5.50 -2.90 15.59
N GLY A 95 4.91 -3.19 14.43
CA GLY A 95 3.54 -3.68 14.32
C GLY A 95 3.34 -5.01 15.07
N TRP A 96 4.27 -5.95 14.93
CA TRP A 96 4.23 -7.25 15.60
C TRP A 96 4.02 -7.16 17.11
N ARG A 97 4.75 -6.27 17.80
CA ARG A 97 4.62 -6.08 19.25
C ARG A 97 3.23 -5.66 19.67
N ARG A 98 2.52 -4.90 18.83
CA ARG A 98 1.14 -4.47 19.03
C ARG A 98 0.16 -5.62 18.81
N TYR A 99 0.28 -6.34 17.68
CA TYR A 99 -0.70 -7.35 17.30
C TYR A 99 -0.59 -8.66 18.07
N ARG A 100 0.60 -9.05 18.54
CA ARG A 100 0.82 -10.37 19.16
C ARG A 100 -0.17 -10.67 20.29
N ARG A 101 -0.41 -9.74 21.20
CA ARG A 101 -1.28 -10.01 22.37
C ARG A 101 -2.74 -10.21 21.96
N VAL A 102 -3.18 -9.52 20.92
CA VAL A 102 -4.58 -9.52 20.47
C VAL A 102 -4.87 -10.69 19.54
N LEU A 103 -3.93 -11.05 18.66
CA LEU A 103 -4.12 -12.07 17.63
C LEU A 103 -3.54 -13.44 17.96
N LEU A 104 -2.72 -13.59 19.01
CA LEU A 104 -2.18 -14.89 19.41
C LEU A 104 -3.27 -15.95 19.70
N PRO A 105 -4.36 -15.65 20.44
CA PRO A 105 -5.42 -16.63 20.67
C PRO A 105 -6.08 -17.09 19.37
N HIS A 106 -6.35 -16.16 18.45
CA HIS A 106 -6.90 -16.47 17.12
C HIS A 106 -5.94 -17.28 16.27
N SER A 107 -4.64 -16.96 16.32
CA SER A 107 -3.62 -17.72 15.60
C SER A 107 -3.49 -19.14 16.13
N ALA A 108 -3.55 -19.34 17.46
CA ALA A 108 -3.51 -20.66 18.07
C ALA A 108 -4.71 -21.51 17.63
N LEU A 109 -5.93 -20.94 17.71
CA LEU A 109 -7.14 -21.60 17.23
C LEU A 109 -7.06 -21.90 15.72
N GLY A 110 -6.58 -20.95 14.92
CA GLY A 110 -6.38 -21.13 13.49
C GLY A 110 -5.38 -22.23 13.15
N THR A 111 -4.28 -22.33 13.91
CA THR A 111 -3.28 -23.40 13.76
C THR A 111 -3.86 -24.76 14.10
N VAL A 112 -4.60 -24.89 15.22
CA VAL A 112 -5.25 -26.16 15.58
C VAL A 112 -6.26 -26.57 14.50
N ALA A 113 -7.09 -25.62 14.04
CA ALA A 113 -8.04 -25.87 12.96
C ALA A 113 -7.35 -26.29 11.66
N ALA A 114 -6.24 -25.65 11.29
CA ALA A 114 -5.48 -25.99 10.10
C ALA A 114 -4.83 -27.39 10.19
N LEU A 115 -4.32 -27.79 11.35
CA LEU A 115 -3.77 -29.13 11.57
C LEU A 115 -4.85 -30.21 11.46
N LEU A 116 -6.02 -29.99 12.08
CA LEU A 116 -7.16 -30.90 11.95
C LEU A 116 -7.63 -31.01 10.50
N LEU A 117 -7.67 -29.88 9.79
CA LEU A 117 -8.05 -29.84 8.39
C LEU A 117 -7.06 -30.61 7.51
N ALA A 118 -5.76 -30.42 7.73
CA ALA A 118 -4.71 -31.15 7.03
C ALA A 118 -4.77 -32.66 7.31
N ALA A 119 -4.98 -33.05 8.57
CA ALA A 119 -5.15 -34.46 8.94
C ALA A 119 -6.38 -35.09 8.27
N ASN A 120 -7.50 -34.36 8.20
CA ASN A 120 -8.70 -34.81 7.50
C ASN A 120 -8.48 -34.95 5.99
N LEU A 121 -7.82 -33.99 5.36
CA LEU A 121 -7.50 -34.05 3.92
C LEU A 121 -6.57 -35.22 3.62
N TRP A 122 -5.55 -35.44 4.44
CA TRP A 122 -4.65 -36.59 4.34
C TRP A 122 -5.42 -37.90 4.47
N PHE A 123 -6.26 -38.05 5.50
CA PHE A 123 -7.08 -39.24 5.70
C PHE A 123 -8.02 -39.51 4.53
N LEU A 124 -8.72 -38.47 4.03
CA LEU A 124 -9.67 -38.58 2.93
C LEU A 124 -8.99 -38.86 1.59
N SER A 125 -7.74 -38.43 1.37
CA SER A 125 -7.01 -38.70 0.12
C SER A 125 -6.76 -40.19 -0.15
N GLY A 126 -6.76 -41.03 0.89
CA GLY A 126 -6.63 -42.49 0.77
C GLY A 126 -7.96 -43.24 0.64
N ARG A 127 -9.10 -42.53 0.67
CA ARG A 127 -10.44 -43.14 0.65
C ARG A 127 -11.06 -43.00 -0.74
N THR A 128 -11.70 -44.08 -1.20
CA THR A 128 -12.48 -44.11 -2.44
C THR A 128 -13.97 -44.03 -2.14
N GLY A 129 -14.75 -43.41 -3.04
CA GLY A 129 -16.21 -43.29 -2.93
C GLY A 129 -16.73 -41.84 -3.00
N LEU A 130 -17.99 -41.68 -3.43
CA LEU A 130 -18.61 -40.36 -3.64
C LEU A 130 -18.67 -39.53 -2.35
N ALA A 131 -18.97 -40.15 -1.21
CA ALA A 131 -19.00 -39.47 0.09
C ALA A 131 -17.62 -38.95 0.51
N ALA A 132 -16.57 -39.76 0.33
CA ALA A 132 -15.19 -39.35 0.63
C ALA A 132 -14.76 -38.19 -0.27
N PHE A 133 -15.10 -38.23 -1.57
CA PHE A 133 -14.84 -37.14 -2.50
C PHE A 133 -15.57 -35.85 -2.12
N ALA A 134 -16.86 -35.92 -1.81
CA ALA A 134 -17.65 -34.75 -1.41
C ALA A 134 -17.12 -34.11 -0.12
N LEU A 135 -16.75 -34.92 0.87
CA LEU A 135 -16.11 -34.44 2.10
C LEU A 135 -14.76 -33.80 1.81
N PHE A 136 -13.93 -34.43 0.97
CA PHE A 136 -12.63 -33.88 0.58
C PHE A 136 -12.77 -32.50 -0.08
N ALA A 137 -13.65 -32.40 -1.08
CA ALA A 137 -13.93 -31.12 -1.76
C ALA A 137 -14.47 -30.07 -0.78
N GLY A 138 -15.35 -30.45 0.15
CA GLY A 138 -15.85 -29.59 1.20
C GLY A 138 -14.74 -29.06 2.12
N GLN A 139 -13.82 -29.93 2.56
CA GLN A 139 -12.67 -29.54 3.38
C GLN A 139 -11.71 -28.61 2.62
N VAL A 140 -11.47 -28.85 1.33
CA VAL A 140 -10.69 -27.93 0.47
C VAL A 140 -11.37 -26.57 0.39
N GLY A 141 -12.70 -26.53 0.21
CA GLY A 141 -13.47 -25.29 0.23
C GLY A 141 -13.33 -24.52 1.55
N ILE A 142 -13.42 -25.22 2.68
CA ILE A 142 -13.19 -24.64 4.01
C ILE A 142 -11.76 -24.09 4.15
N ALA A 143 -10.75 -24.82 3.65
CA ALA A 143 -9.35 -24.36 3.67
C ALA A 143 -9.19 -23.05 2.89
N VAL A 144 -9.77 -22.98 1.70
CA VAL A 144 -9.75 -21.78 0.84
C VAL A 144 -10.41 -20.59 1.54
N LEU A 145 -11.59 -20.79 2.12
CA LEU A 145 -12.31 -19.74 2.86
C LEU A 145 -11.51 -19.26 4.08
N ALA A 146 -10.86 -20.18 4.79
CA ALA A 146 -10.00 -19.84 5.92
C ALA A 146 -8.81 -18.99 5.48
N VAL A 147 -8.11 -19.36 4.39
CA VAL A 147 -6.99 -18.56 3.86
C VAL A 147 -7.45 -17.15 3.49
N LEU A 148 -8.56 -17.02 2.77
CA LEU A 148 -9.13 -15.73 2.38
C LEU A 148 -9.47 -14.86 3.60
N TYR A 149 -10.11 -15.46 4.60
CA TYR A 149 -10.48 -14.77 5.83
C TYR A 149 -9.25 -14.24 6.59
N HIS A 150 -8.21 -15.05 6.76
CA HIS A 150 -7.02 -14.64 7.52
C HIS A 150 -6.17 -13.59 6.77
N LEU A 151 -6.09 -13.67 5.43
CA LEU A 151 -5.49 -12.61 4.62
C LEU A 151 -6.27 -11.29 4.75
N ALA A 152 -7.60 -11.33 4.62
CA ALA A 152 -8.43 -10.15 4.80
C ALA A 152 -8.32 -9.58 6.22
N LEU A 153 -8.24 -10.43 7.25
CA LEU A 153 -8.05 -10.01 8.64
C LEU A 153 -6.72 -9.30 8.84
N ALA A 154 -5.64 -9.82 8.26
CA ALA A 154 -4.33 -9.19 8.31
C ALA A 154 -4.33 -7.81 7.62
N VAL A 155 -4.95 -7.71 6.44
CA VAL A 155 -5.13 -6.46 5.69
C VAL A 155 -5.89 -5.43 6.51
N CYS A 156 -7.03 -5.80 7.10
CA CYS A 156 -7.83 -4.89 7.93
C CYS A 156 -7.08 -4.43 9.18
N ALA A 157 -6.39 -5.35 9.87
CA ALA A 157 -5.60 -5.03 11.06
C ALA A 157 -4.44 -4.08 10.74
N GLY A 158 -3.76 -4.28 9.61
CA GLY A 158 -2.68 -3.41 9.13
C GLY A 158 -3.17 -2.02 8.71
N ARG A 159 -4.34 -1.94 8.07
CA ARG A 159 -4.94 -0.69 7.57
C ARG A 159 -5.48 0.21 8.69
N ARG A 160 -6.08 -0.39 9.72
CA ARG A 160 -6.70 0.33 10.86
C ARG A 160 -6.13 -0.19 12.19
N PRO A 161 -4.87 0.14 12.52
CA PRO A 161 -4.17 -0.44 13.67
C PRO A 161 -4.75 -0.05 15.03
N ASN A 162 -5.57 1.00 15.08
CA ASN A 162 -6.18 1.52 16.30
C ASN A 162 -7.58 0.93 16.57
N ASP A 163 -8.16 0.21 15.61
CA ASP A 163 -9.46 -0.44 15.78
C ASP A 163 -9.35 -1.71 16.65
N GLY A 164 -10.46 -2.17 17.21
CA GLY A 164 -10.51 -3.40 17.98
C GLY A 164 -10.61 -4.67 17.12
N ALA A 165 -10.26 -5.83 17.69
CA ALA A 165 -10.33 -7.12 16.99
C ALA A 165 -11.73 -7.45 16.44
N ALA A 166 -12.80 -7.04 17.12
CA ALA A 166 -14.16 -7.21 16.62
C ALA A 166 -14.42 -6.42 15.32
N ALA A 167 -13.92 -5.19 15.23
CA ALA A 167 -14.03 -4.36 14.04
C ALA A 167 -13.22 -4.94 12.88
N TRP A 168 -11.99 -5.40 13.14
CA TRP A 168 -11.17 -6.08 12.14
C TRP A 168 -11.86 -7.32 11.56
N ARG A 169 -12.47 -8.16 12.41
CA ARG A 169 -13.16 -9.38 11.95
C ARG A 169 -14.37 -9.06 11.08
N ARG A 170 -15.17 -8.04 11.44
CA ARG A 170 -16.30 -7.60 10.61
C ARG A 170 -15.82 -7.07 9.27
N ALA A 171 -14.82 -6.20 9.28
CA ALA A 171 -14.22 -5.64 8.06
C ALA A 171 -13.61 -6.74 7.17
N ALA A 172 -12.94 -7.73 7.76
CA ALA A 172 -12.36 -8.86 7.05
C ALA A 172 -13.43 -9.72 6.37
N ALA A 173 -14.54 -10.01 7.07
CA ALA A 173 -15.65 -10.74 6.48
C ALA A 173 -16.28 -9.98 5.30
N VAL A 174 -16.47 -8.67 5.43
CA VAL A 174 -16.95 -7.82 4.33
C VAL A 174 -15.96 -7.82 3.17
N LEU A 175 -14.66 -7.63 3.43
CA LEU A 175 -13.64 -7.60 2.39
C LEU A 175 -13.55 -8.92 1.63
N ALA A 176 -13.61 -10.05 2.34
CA ALA A 176 -13.51 -11.38 1.75
C ALA A 176 -14.78 -11.81 0.99
N PHE A 177 -15.98 -11.45 1.49
CA PHE A 177 -17.23 -12.07 1.04
C PHE A 177 -18.26 -11.10 0.42
N ALA A 178 -18.10 -9.78 0.53
CA ALA A 178 -19.08 -8.85 -0.03
C ALA A 178 -19.10 -8.86 -1.57
N ARG A 179 -17.98 -9.20 -2.23
CA ARG A 179 -17.89 -9.30 -3.69
C ARG A 179 -17.07 -10.55 -4.09
N PRO A 180 -17.67 -11.56 -4.77
CA PRO A 180 -16.99 -12.80 -5.15
C PRO A 180 -15.71 -12.58 -5.97
N SER A 181 -15.70 -11.56 -6.84
CA SER A 181 -14.53 -11.21 -7.66
C SER A 181 -13.32 -10.80 -6.82
N ARG A 182 -13.50 -10.20 -5.65
CA ARG A 182 -12.41 -9.80 -4.75
C ARG A 182 -11.79 -11.01 -4.06
N GLY A 183 -12.65 -11.90 -3.56
CA GLY A 183 -12.21 -13.17 -2.98
C GLY A 183 -11.43 -14.00 -4.00
N LEU A 184 -11.92 -14.08 -5.24
CA LEU A 184 -11.21 -14.75 -6.33
C LEU A 184 -9.87 -14.09 -6.67
N GLY A 185 -9.81 -12.76 -6.72
CA GLY A 185 -8.55 -12.04 -6.94
C GLY A 185 -7.52 -12.27 -5.82
N LEU A 186 -7.97 -12.25 -4.55
CA LEU A 186 -7.12 -12.57 -3.40
C LEU A 186 -6.63 -14.01 -3.42
N LEU A 187 -7.49 -14.96 -3.77
CA LEU A 187 -7.12 -16.36 -3.91
C LEU A 187 -6.14 -16.55 -5.06
N ALA A 188 -6.42 -15.96 -6.22
CA ALA A 188 -5.56 -16.03 -7.39
C ALA A 188 -4.18 -15.47 -7.10
N THR A 189 -4.08 -14.34 -6.38
CA THR A 189 -2.79 -13.78 -5.97
C THR A 189 -2.06 -14.64 -4.94
N ALA A 190 -2.75 -15.24 -3.98
CA ALA A 190 -2.15 -16.18 -3.04
C ALA A 190 -1.61 -17.44 -3.72
N VAL A 191 -2.39 -18.03 -4.64
CA VAL A 191 -1.99 -19.20 -5.41
C VAL A 191 -0.85 -18.87 -6.37
N ALA A 192 -0.96 -17.77 -7.12
CA ALA A 192 0.09 -17.34 -8.05
C ALA A 192 1.39 -17.00 -7.31
N ALA A 193 1.33 -16.31 -6.16
CA ALA A 193 2.50 -16.06 -5.34
C ALA A 193 3.12 -17.37 -4.88
N THR A 194 2.33 -18.34 -4.42
CA THR A 194 2.85 -19.66 -4.01
C THR A 194 3.53 -20.40 -5.17
N ILE A 195 2.88 -20.48 -6.33
CA ILE A 195 3.44 -21.17 -7.52
C ILE A 195 4.72 -20.50 -8.00
N LEU A 196 4.70 -19.17 -8.18
CA LEU A 196 5.84 -18.42 -8.69
C LEU A 196 7.03 -18.51 -7.73
N THR A 197 6.74 -18.58 -6.44
CA THR A 197 7.79 -18.62 -5.43
C THR A 197 8.41 -19.98 -5.25
N VAL A 198 7.71 -21.09 -5.48
CA VAL A 198 8.28 -22.45 -5.42
C VAL A 198 9.50 -22.61 -6.35
N VAL A 199 9.56 -21.87 -7.46
CA VAL A 199 10.68 -21.89 -8.41
C VAL A 199 11.96 -21.25 -7.85
N VAL A 200 11.83 -20.31 -6.90
CA VAL A 200 12.96 -19.58 -6.32
C VAL A 200 13.13 -20.05 -4.88
N PRO A 201 14.27 -20.63 -4.45
CA PRO A 201 14.42 -21.20 -3.10
C PRO A 201 14.02 -20.26 -1.95
N VAL A 202 14.26 -18.96 -2.13
CA VAL A 202 13.95 -17.90 -1.14
C VAL A 202 12.63 -17.18 -1.48
N GLY A 203 12.07 -17.42 -2.65
CA GLY A 203 10.84 -16.80 -3.14
C GLY A 203 9.67 -16.89 -2.15
N PRO A 204 9.36 -18.06 -1.56
CA PRO A 204 8.14 -18.20 -0.77
C PRO A 204 8.22 -17.38 0.51
N LEU A 205 9.45 -17.24 1.02
CA LEU A 205 9.78 -16.49 2.21
C LEU A 205 9.73 -14.97 1.99
N LEU A 206 10.03 -14.50 0.77
CA LEU A 206 10.06 -13.06 0.47
C LEU A 206 8.75 -12.53 -0.09
N PHE A 207 8.09 -13.30 -0.97
CA PHE A 207 6.95 -12.81 -1.74
C PHE A 207 5.64 -13.54 -1.45
N GLY A 208 5.69 -14.72 -0.82
CA GLY A 208 4.51 -15.56 -0.61
C GLY A 208 3.41 -14.85 0.15
N ALA A 209 3.75 -14.15 1.24
CA ALA A 209 2.79 -13.38 2.03
C ALA A 209 2.64 -11.91 1.58
N SER A 210 3.71 -11.28 1.09
CA SER A 210 3.71 -9.84 0.80
C SER A 210 2.87 -9.48 -0.43
N VAL A 211 2.87 -10.31 -1.48
CA VAL A 211 2.11 -10.05 -2.72
C VAL A 211 0.59 -10.12 -2.48
N PRO A 212 0.02 -11.17 -1.85
CA PRO A 212 -1.42 -11.22 -1.58
C PRO A 212 -1.85 -10.10 -0.61
N LEU A 213 -1.01 -9.74 0.36
CA LEU A 213 -1.29 -8.63 1.27
C LEU A 213 -1.30 -7.28 0.55
N LEU A 214 -0.35 -7.03 -0.36
CA LEU A 214 -0.35 -5.82 -1.19
C LEU A 214 -1.61 -5.73 -2.04
N TYR A 215 -2.02 -6.82 -2.67
CA TYR A 215 -3.25 -6.86 -3.45
C TYR A 215 -4.49 -6.62 -2.58
N GLY A 216 -4.55 -7.21 -1.38
CA GLY A 216 -5.63 -6.96 -0.42
C GLY A 216 -5.68 -5.52 0.07
N LEU A 217 -4.54 -4.91 0.37
CA LEU A 217 -4.47 -3.49 0.74
C LEU A 217 -4.90 -2.59 -0.44
N TYR A 218 -4.50 -2.93 -1.68
CA TYR A 218 -4.96 -2.25 -2.89
C TYR A 218 -6.49 -2.32 -3.01
N LEU A 219 -7.09 -3.51 -2.89
CA LEU A 219 -8.54 -3.67 -2.94
C LEU A 219 -9.25 -2.87 -1.84
N ALA A 220 -8.71 -2.90 -0.62
CA ALA A 220 -9.30 -2.17 0.51
C ALA A 220 -9.26 -0.65 0.32
N ASP A 221 -8.22 -0.10 -0.32
CA ASP A 221 -8.13 1.33 -0.60
C ASP A 221 -9.11 1.78 -1.70
N HIS A 222 -9.45 0.91 -2.66
CA HIS A 222 -10.44 1.22 -3.71
C HIS A 222 -11.89 1.24 -3.20
N ASP A 223 -12.10 0.78 -1.97
CA ASP A 223 -13.42 0.60 -1.37
C ASP A 223 -13.79 1.68 -0.35
N ASP A 224 -12.84 2.51 0.11
CA ASP A 224 -13.22 3.71 0.86
C ASP A 224 -13.72 4.74 -0.17
N PRO A 225 -15.03 5.06 -0.21
CA PRO A 225 -15.51 6.18 -1.00
C PRO A 225 -14.78 7.45 -0.52
N ASP A 226 -14.22 8.21 -1.46
CA ASP A 226 -13.57 9.48 -1.16
C ASP A 226 -14.58 10.38 -0.43
N PRO A 227 -14.38 10.71 0.85
CA PRO A 227 -15.31 11.58 1.58
C PRO A 227 -15.38 12.98 0.94
N ALA A 228 -14.34 13.38 0.19
CA ALA A 228 -14.33 14.63 -0.57
C ALA A 228 -15.14 14.55 -1.89
N ALA A 229 -15.64 13.37 -2.28
CA ALA A 229 -16.54 13.21 -3.42
C ALA A 229 -18.02 13.44 -3.01
N ASP A 230 -18.40 13.14 -1.77
CA ASP A 230 -19.75 13.41 -1.24
C ASP A 230 -19.98 14.91 -0.98
N ASP A 231 -18.93 15.66 -0.67
CA ASP A 231 -18.98 17.12 -0.49
C ASP A 231 -18.89 17.92 -1.80
N ARG A 232 -18.67 17.26 -2.96
CA ARG A 232 -18.77 17.97 -4.24
C ARG A 232 -20.24 18.16 -4.55
N PRO A 233 -20.73 19.42 -4.68
CA PRO A 233 -22.09 19.63 -5.12
C PRO A 233 -22.28 18.89 -6.44
N ALA A 234 -23.31 18.05 -6.50
CA ALA A 234 -23.69 17.34 -7.71
C ALA A 234 -23.61 18.32 -8.90
N PRO A 235 -23.05 17.94 -10.05
CA PRO A 235 -23.06 18.80 -11.22
C PRO A 235 -24.51 19.20 -11.43
N ARG A 236 -24.83 20.48 -11.14
CA ARG A 236 -26.16 21.03 -11.37
C ARG A 236 -26.46 20.62 -12.80
N ALA A 237 -27.46 19.76 -12.99
CA ALA A 237 -27.99 19.46 -14.30
C ALA A 237 -28.14 20.82 -14.97
N ALA A 238 -27.33 21.07 -16.00
CA ALA A 238 -27.37 22.33 -16.71
C ALA A 238 -28.84 22.47 -17.12
N ALA A 239 -29.51 23.47 -16.56
CA ALA A 239 -30.90 23.76 -16.89
C ALA A 239 -30.97 23.79 -18.42
N PRO A 240 -31.92 23.09 -19.06
CA PRO A 240 -32.07 23.18 -20.50
C PRO A 240 -32.17 24.66 -20.84
N ALA A 241 -31.23 25.14 -21.66
CA ALA A 241 -31.23 26.51 -22.12
C ALA A 241 -32.62 26.84 -22.67
N PRO A 242 -33.19 28.03 -22.38
CA PRO A 242 -34.48 28.40 -22.93
C PRO A 242 -34.40 28.29 -24.45
N ALA A 243 -35.26 27.45 -25.02
CA ALA A 243 -35.36 27.25 -26.45
C ALA A 243 -35.68 28.58 -27.11
N ASP A 244 -34.75 29.06 -27.94
CA ASP A 244 -34.93 30.23 -28.78
C ASP A 244 -35.99 29.93 -29.86
N PRO A 245 -37.18 30.57 -29.83
CA PRO A 245 -38.28 30.25 -30.74
C PRO A 245 -38.04 30.72 -32.18
N ALA A 246 -36.93 31.41 -32.47
CA ALA A 246 -36.69 31.98 -33.79
C ALA A 246 -36.10 31.01 -34.84
N ARG A 247 -35.66 29.80 -34.47
CA ARG A 247 -34.99 28.86 -35.40
C ARG A 247 -35.93 27.82 -36.03
N ARG A 248 -37.22 28.13 -36.15
CA ARG A 248 -38.25 27.30 -36.81
C ARG A 248 -38.75 27.98 -38.10
N ARG A 249 -37.87 28.27 -39.05
CA ARG A 249 -38.29 28.51 -40.44
C ARG A 249 -37.11 28.42 -41.40
N GLY A 250 -37.20 27.44 -42.29
CA GLY A 250 -36.24 27.18 -43.36
C GLY A 250 -35.20 26.16 -42.95
N GLU A 251 -35.39 24.90 -43.32
CA GLU A 251 -34.60 24.34 -44.43
C GLU A 251 -35.14 22.96 -44.81
N THR A 252 -35.51 22.84 -46.07
CA THR A 252 -36.07 21.68 -46.74
C THR A 252 -34.98 20.71 -47.15
N VAL A 253 -35.21 19.44 -46.83
CA VAL A 253 -34.76 18.19 -47.47
C VAL A 253 -33.90 18.30 -48.74
N HIS A 254 -32.66 17.78 -48.70
CA HIS A 254 -32.08 16.95 -49.78
C HIS A 254 -30.93 16.04 -49.27
N PRO A 255 -30.68 14.84 -49.85
CA PRO A 255 -29.92 13.74 -49.24
C PRO A 255 -28.43 13.62 -49.65
N ASP A 256 -27.73 12.74 -48.93
CA ASP A 256 -26.32 12.28 -48.93
C ASP A 256 -25.53 12.28 -50.27
N PRO A 257 -24.18 12.38 -50.23
CA PRO A 257 -23.32 11.17 -50.23
C PRO A 257 -22.04 11.25 -49.34
N PRO A 258 -21.30 10.10 -49.18
CA PRO A 258 -20.46 9.80 -48.02
C PRO A 258 -18.96 9.99 -48.28
N ALA A 259 -18.16 10.22 -47.22
CA ALA A 259 -16.74 9.86 -47.20
C ALA A 259 -16.14 10.07 -45.80
N GLY A 260 -15.18 9.20 -45.43
CA GLY A 260 -14.00 9.70 -44.72
C GLY A 260 -13.63 9.04 -43.40
N ARG A 261 -12.81 7.99 -43.53
CA ARG A 261 -11.62 7.69 -42.72
C ARG A 261 -11.73 7.72 -41.18
N ARG A 262 -11.62 6.49 -40.65
CA ARG A 262 -10.99 6.17 -39.37
C ARG A 262 -9.57 6.73 -39.29
N SER A 263 -9.28 7.47 -38.22
CA SER A 263 -7.96 7.58 -37.59
C SER A 263 -8.16 7.88 -36.11
N ALA A 264 -8.05 6.85 -35.28
CA ALA A 264 -7.98 6.99 -33.83
C ALA A 264 -6.69 6.32 -33.35
N ALA A 265 -5.76 7.14 -32.87
CA ALA A 265 -4.56 6.78 -32.10
C ALA A 265 -4.19 7.99 -31.21
N PRO A 266 -3.40 7.83 -30.14
CA PRO A 266 -3.88 7.85 -28.77
C PRO A 266 -3.41 9.08 -27.97
N ALA A 267 -4.20 9.49 -26.97
CA ALA A 267 -3.82 10.53 -26.02
C ALA A 267 -3.24 9.91 -24.74
N ASP A 268 -1.94 10.14 -24.56
CA ASP A 268 -1.11 9.95 -23.37
C ASP A 268 -1.50 10.95 -22.25
N PRO A 269 -1.80 10.52 -21.01
CA PRO A 269 -2.03 11.41 -19.88
C PRO A 269 -0.86 11.39 -18.89
N ALA A 270 0.26 12.03 -19.24
CA ALA A 270 1.35 12.33 -18.30
C ALA A 270 1.65 13.83 -18.25
N ARG A 271 0.67 14.65 -17.87
CA ARG A 271 0.90 16.08 -17.61
C ARG A 271 -0.05 16.66 -16.56
N ARG A 272 0.17 16.37 -15.27
CA ARG A 272 -0.28 17.26 -14.18
C ARG A 272 0.36 16.90 -12.83
N ARG A 273 1.38 17.67 -12.44
CA ARG A 273 1.56 18.35 -11.14
C ARG A 273 3.06 18.55 -10.82
N GLY A 274 3.56 19.75 -11.11
CA GLY A 274 4.39 20.46 -10.13
C GLY A 274 3.46 20.99 -9.02
N GLU A 275 3.90 21.58 -7.92
CA GLU A 275 5.20 22.04 -7.44
C GLU A 275 4.88 22.51 -6.02
N THR A 276 5.62 22.08 -4.99
CA THR A 276 5.73 22.76 -3.68
C THR A 276 7.06 22.33 -3.07
N VAL A 277 8.07 23.19 -3.19
CA VAL A 277 8.67 24.03 -2.12
C VAL A 277 9.36 23.25 -1.01
N HIS A 278 10.69 23.30 -1.10
CA HIS A 278 11.72 22.89 -0.15
C HIS A 278 11.76 23.86 1.04
N PRO A 279 12.08 23.38 2.25
CA PRO A 279 12.95 24.15 3.13
C PRO A 279 14.19 23.33 3.53
N ASP A 280 15.33 24.01 3.53
CA ASP A 280 16.63 23.53 4.03
C ASP A 280 16.67 23.48 5.58
N PRO A 281 17.63 22.74 6.17
CA PRO A 281 17.60 22.31 7.57
C PRO A 281 18.30 23.30 8.52
N PRO A 282 17.95 23.33 9.82
CA PRO A 282 18.85 23.83 10.83
C PRO A 282 19.69 22.71 11.44
N ALA A 283 21.02 22.87 11.34
CA ALA A 283 22.00 22.24 12.19
C ALA A 283 21.80 22.67 13.65
N GLY A 284 21.75 21.72 14.58
CA GLY A 284 21.62 21.98 16.01
C GLY A 284 22.27 20.89 16.84
N ARG A 285 23.53 21.11 17.24
CA ARG A 285 24.24 20.39 18.31
C ARG A 285 23.37 20.28 19.56
N ARG A 286 23.22 19.08 20.12
CA ARG A 286 23.16 18.89 21.58
C ARG A 286 23.85 17.58 21.98
N SER A 287 24.87 17.76 22.81
CA SER A 287 25.58 16.77 23.58
C SER A 287 24.63 16.00 24.51
N ALA A 288 24.78 14.69 24.59
CA ALA A 288 24.40 13.91 25.75
C ALA A 288 25.53 12.92 26.03
N ALA A 289 26.25 13.18 27.12
CA ALA A 289 27.28 12.33 27.70
C ALA A 289 26.64 11.11 28.40
N PRO A 290 27.44 10.09 28.78
CA PRO A 290 26.96 8.75 29.08
C PRO A 290 26.41 8.61 30.50
N ALA A 291 25.41 7.73 30.67
CA ALA A 291 24.94 7.32 31.99
C ALA A 291 25.86 6.24 32.57
N ASP A 292 26.54 6.59 33.65
CA ASP A 292 27.31 5.72 34.55
C ASP A 292 26.35 4.88 35.44
N PRO A 293 26.59 3.57 35.66
CA PRO A 293 25.76 2.73 36.53
C PRO A 293 26.40 2.57 37.92
N ALA A 294 25.86 3.22 38.96
CA ALA A 294 26.17 2.82 40.34
C ALA A 294 25.16 3.30 41.39
N ARG A 295 24.76 2.34 42.23
CA ARG A 295 24.41 2.45 43.66
C ARG A 295 23.10 3.14 44.07
N ARG A 296 22.31 2.36 44.82
CA ARG A 296 21.65 2.65 46.14
C ARG A 296 20.21 2.11 46.13
N GLY A 297 19.75 1.28 47.07
CA GLY A 297 20.32 0.71 48.27
C GLY A 297 19.37 -0.32 48.88
N THR A 298 19.96 -1.21 49.66
CA THR A 298 19.32 -2.15 50.58
C THR A 298 18.70 -1.43 51.79
N ARG A 299 17.49 -1.83 52.19
CA ARG A 299 16.85 -1.63 53.51
C ARG A 299 15.62 -2.55 53.51
N ARG A 300 15.54 -3.71 54.18
CA ARG A 300 15.69 -4.08 55.60
C ARG A 300 14.81 -3.25 56.55
N GLY A 301 13.78 -3.90 57.09
CA GLY A 301 12.90 -3.47 58.18
C GLY A 301 11.57 -4.24 58.10
N THR A 302 11.43 -5.43 58.69
CA THR A 302 10.98 -5.69 60.07
C THR A 302 9.83 -4.79 60.54
N ARG A 303 8.60 -5.29 60.40
CA ARG A 303 7.61 -5.39 61.48
C ARG A 303 6.57 -6.43 61.09
#